data_AF-A0AAJ6HV84-F1
#
_entry.id   AF-A0AAJ6HV84-F1
#
_cell.length_a   1.000
_cell.length_b   1.000
_cell.length_c   1.000
_cell.angle_alpha   90.00
_cell.angle_beta   90.00
_cell.angle_gamma   90.00
#
_symmetry.space_group_name_H-M   'P 1'
#
loop_
_entity.id
_entity.type
_entity.pdbx_description
1 polymer ?
#
loop_
_entity_poly.entity_id
_entity_poly.type
_entity_poly.pdbx_seq_one_letter_code
_entity_poly.pdbx_strand_id
1 'polypeptide(L)'
;MGYLVWPSGRLHLPESDDVAAAAAVKAAWAERGGWYTPDLYPPNDTVVGMAEAARASIIRDGDWIEFSRDDDGDPKWSHYATTFYVAIAPFVRSGTVQFEGEDGSRWSYTYSDGQMTQQGWNGWDGSVQPFGEYVNSPFQDHQ
;
A
#
# COMPACT_ATOMS: atom_id res chain seq x y z
N MET A 1 -3.11 0.46 19.88
CA MET A 1 -4.25 0.68 18.97
C MET A 1 -3.69 0.77 17.56
N GLY A 2 -4.41 0.27 16.55
CA GLY A 2 -4.01 0.45 15.15
C GLY A 2 -5.00 1.35 14.44
N TYR A 3 -4.60 1.89 13.30
CA TYR A 3 -5.31 2.90 12.54
C TYR A 3 -5.97 2.28 11.33
N LEU A 4 -7.30 2.28 11.25
CA LEU A 4 -8.02 1.63 10.15
C LEU A 4 -7.94 2.48 8.89
N VAL A 5 -7.75 1.81 7.74
CA VAL A 5 -7.66 2.45 6.43
C VAL A 5 -8.45 1.67 5.40
N TRP A 6 -9.14 2.40 4.53
CA TRP A 6 -9.95 1.86 3.45
C TRP A 6 -9.34 2.24 2.10
N PRO A 7 -8.56 1.34 1.48
CA PRO A 7 -8.01 1.56 0.14
C PRO A 7 -9.08 1.36 -0.94
N SER A 8 -8.95 2.11 -2.03
CA SER A 8 -9.70 1.90 -3.26
C SER A 8 -8.87 2.37 -4.45
N GLY A 9 -9.01 1.73 -5.61
CA GLY A 9 -8.34 2.22 -6.82
C GLY A 9 -7.90 1.09 -7.73
N ARG A 10 -7.11 1.44 -8.75
CA ARG A 10 -6.70 0.47 -9.78
C ARG A 10 -5.33 0.83 -10.31
N LEU A 11 -4.48 -0.19 -10.51
CA LEU A 11 -3.13 -0.05 -11.04
C LEU A 11 -2.95 -0.94 -12.27
N HIS A 12 -2.28 -0.40 -13.28
CA HIS A 12 -1.78 -1.14 -14.43
C HIS A 12 -0.44 -1.78 -14.04
N LEU A 13 -0.51 -3.04 -13.60
CA LEU A 13 0.63 -3.88 -13.23
C LEU A 13 0.56 -5.10 -14.15
N PRO A 14 1.35 -5.13 -15.24
CA PRO A 14 1.31 -6.21 -16.21
C PRO A 14 1.44 -7.58 -15.55
N GLU A 15 0.65 -8.56 -15.99
CA GLU A 15 0.65 -9.89 -15.38
C GLU A 15 2.04 -10.53 -15.41
N SER A 16 2.83 -10.23 -16.46
CA SER A 16 4.22 -10.67 -16.59
C SER A 16 5.15 -10.16 -15.50
N ASP A 17 4.82 -9.01 -14.89
CA ASP A 17 5.64 -8.36 -13.86
C ASP A 17 5.21 -8.80 -12.44
N ASP A 18 4.11 -9.56 -12.28
CA ASP A 18 3.50 -9.87 -10.98
C ASP A 18 4.42 -10.63 -10.01
N VAL A 19 5.07 -11.69 -10.50
CA VAL A 19 6.00 -12.49 -9.68
C VAL A 19 7.20 -11.65 -9.23
N ALA A 20 7.69 -10.77 -10.11
CA ALA A 20 8.80 -9.88 -9.79
C ALA A 20 8.37 -8.80 -8.78
N ALA A 21 7.17 -8.24 -8.92
CA ALA A 21 6.59 -7.29 -7.97
C ALA A 21 6.39 -7.93 -6.59
N ALA A 22 5.82 -9.13 -6.55
CA ALA A 22 5.68 -9.92 -5.33
C ALA A 22 7.04 -10.19 -4.67
N ALA A 23 8.06 -10.60 -5.44
CA ALA A 23 9.41 -10.81 -4.92
C ALA A 23 10.02 -9.52 -4.34
N ALA A 24 9.82 -8.37 -5.00
CA ALA A 24 10.31 -7.08 -4.51
C ALA A 24 9.66 -6.66 -3.18
N VAL A 25 8.34 -6.88 -3.04
CA VAL A 25 7.62 -6.64 -1.78
C VAL A 25 8.21 -7.51 -0.66
N LYS A 26 8.41 -8.81 -0.92
CA LYS A 26 8.99 -9.75 0.06
C LYS A 26 10.39 -9.33 0.49
N ALA A 27 11.23 -8.91 -0.46
CA ALA A 27 12.57 -8.42 -0.16
C ALA A 27 12.53 -7.16 0.72
N ALA A 28 11.67 -6.20 0.37
CA ALA A 28 11.54 -4.95 1.12
C ALA A 28 11.01 -5.15 2.56
N TRP A 29 10.12 -6.12 2.78
CA TRP A 29 9.70 -6.50 4.13
C TRP A 29 10.80 -7.19 4.92
N ALA A 30 11.58 -8.07 4.29
CA ALA A 30 12.69 -8.76 4.94
C ALA A 30 13.77 -7.76 5.42
N GLU A 31 14.06 -6.72 4.64
CA GLU A 31 15.03 -5.67 5.00
C GLU A 31 14.60 -4.83 6.20
N ARG A 32 13.28 -4.59 6.37
CA ARG A 32 12.76 -3.78 7.48
C ARG A 32 12.79 -4.47 8.84
N GLY A 33 12.97 -5.79 8.87
CA GLY A 33 12.87 -6.59 10.10
C GLY A 33 11.47 -6.61 10.69
N GLY A 34 11.22 -7.52 11.64
CA GLY A 34 9.97 -7.65 12.39
C GLY A 34 9.26 -9.00 12.20
N TRP A 35 7.93 -9.02 12.09
CA TRP A 35 7.13 -10.26 12.15
C TRP A 35 7.15 -11.07 10.85
N TYR A 36 7.43 -10.42 9.72
CA TYR A 36 7.55 -11.09 8.44
C TYR A 36 8.87 -11.86 8.42
N THR A 37 8.77 -13.19 8.45
CA THR A 37 9.90 -14.10 8.27
C THR A 37 9.63 -14.87 6.98
N PRO A 38 10.45 -14.71 5.92
CA PRO A 38 10.23 -15.36 4.64
C PRO A 38 10.03 -16.89 4.73
N ASP A 39 10.66 -17.51 5.74
CA ASP A 39 10.62 -18.96 5.96
C ASP A 39 9.33 -19.45 6.66
N LEU A 40 8.53 -18.55 7.25
CA LEU A 40 7.36 -18.90 8.07
C LEU A 40 6.01 -18.61 7.39
N TYR A 41 5.99 -17.80 6.34
CA TYR A 41 4.79 -17.50 5.58
C TYR A 41 4.87 -18.20 4.22
N PRO A 42 3.85 -19.00 3.82
CA PRO A 42 3.86 -19.68 2.55
C PRO A 42 4.08 -18.67 1.40
N PRO A 43 4.69 -19.10 0.28
CA PRO A 43 5.06 -18.20 -0.79
C PRO A 43 3.81 -17.62 -1.44
N ASN A 44 3.42 -16.41 -1.01
CA ASN A 44 2.59 -15.56 -1.84
C ASN A 44 3.48 -15.13 -2.99
N ASP A 45 3.29 -15.76 -4.14
CA ASP A 45 4.07 -15.51 -5.35
C ASP A 45 3.42 -14.48 -6.28
N THR A 46 2.27 -13.94 -5.86
CA THR A 46 1.52 -12.95 -6.60
C THR A 46 1.20 -11.75 -5.71
N VAL A 47 1.02 -10.58 -6.32
CA VAL A 47 0.59 -9.36 -5.61
C VAL A 47 -0.79 -9.56 -4.98
N VAL A 48 -1.70 -10.29 -5.64
CA VAL A 48 -3.01 -10.63 -5.09
C VAL A 48 -2.90 -11.49 -3.83
N GLY A 49 -1.98 -12.46 -3.79
CA GLY A 49 -1.73 -13.25 -2.60
C GLY A 49 -1.26 -12.43 -1.40
N MET A 50 -0.74 -11.21 -1.62
CA MET A 50 -0.26 -10.29 -0.59
C MET A 50 -1.30 -9.25 -0.15
N ALA A 51 -2.56 -9.39 -0.56
CA ALA A 51 -3.64 -8.45 -0.28
C ALA A 51 -3.77 -8.08 1.22
N GLU A 52 -3.66 -9.08 2.11
CA GLU A 52 -3.71 -8.86 3.56
C GLU A 52 -2.64 -7.86 4.04
N ALA A 53 -1.43 -7.97 3.49
CA ALA A 53 -0.33 -7.09 3.86
C ALA A 53 -0.46 -5.68 3.27
N ALA A 54 -1.15 -5.56 2.13
CA ALA A 54 -1.59 -4.29 1.57
C ALA A 54 -2.78 -3.68 2.31
N ARG A 55 -3.37 -4.41 3.27
CA ARG A 55 -4.58 -4.03 4.04
C ARG A 55 -5.75 -3.74 3.11
N ALA A 56 -5.87 -4.52 2.05
CA ALA A 56 -6.83 -4.35 0.98
C ALA A 56 -7.38 -5.71 0.53
N SER A 57 -8.57 -5.71 -0.06
CA SER A 57 -8.97 -6.77 -0.98
C SER A 57 -8.43 -6.42 -2.37
N ILE A 58 -7.71 -7.35 -3.00
CA ILE A 58 -7.11 -7.16 -4.32
C ILE A 58 -7.68 -8.18 -5.30
N ILE A 59 -8.15 -7.71 -6.45
CA ILE A 59 -8.60 -8.56 -7.55
C ILE A 59 -7.71 -8.29 -8.77
N ARG A 60 -7.38 -9.35 -9.52
CA ARG A 60 -6.68 -9.23 -10.81
C ARG A 60 -7.65 -9.32 -11.97
N ASP A 61 -7.46 -8.43 -12.94
CA ASP A 61 -8.13 -8.39 -14.24
C ASP A 61 -7.07 -8.18 -15.34
N GLY A 62 -6.47 -9.28 -15.80
CA GLY A 62 -5.34 -9.27 -16.74
C GLY A 62 -4.16 -8.45 -16.22
N ASP A 63 -3.73 -7.45 -16.99
CA ASP A 63 -2.64 -6.52 -16.65
C ASP A 63 -3.02 -5.47 -15.60
N TRP A 64 -4.20 -5.57 -15.00
CA TRP A 64 -4.65 -4.64 -13.98
C TRP A 64 -4.93 -5.34 -12.67
N ILE A 65 -4.69 -4.61 -11.58
CA ILE A 65 -5.12 -4.96 -10.24
C ILE A 65 -6.05 -3.88 -9.70
N GLU A 66 -7.12 -4.31 -9.04
CA GLU A 66 -8.09 -3.44 -8.39
C GLU A 66 -8.01 -3.62 -6.88
N PHE A 67 -7.98 -2.49 -6.18
CA PHE A 67 -7.96 -2.39 -4.73
C PHE A 67 -9.34 -2.01 -4.24
N SER A 68 -9.78 -2.72 -3.22
CA SER A 68 -11.01 -2.43 -2.50
C SER A 68 -10.80 -2.62 -1.01
N ARG A 69 -11.76 -2.12 -0.24
CA ARG A 69 -11.78 -2.29 1.21
C ARG A 69 -11.74 -3.78 1.56
N ASP A 70 -10.88 -4.12 2.52
CA ASP A 70 -10.89 -5.44 3.16
C ASP A 70 -11.94 -5.44 4.29
N ASP A 71 -13.10 -6.04 4.03
CA ASP A 71 -14.19 -6.15 5.01
C ASP A 71 -14.04 -7.35 5.95
N ASP A 72 -13.24 -8.34 5.57
CA ASP A 72 -13.09 -9.61 6.29
C ASP A 72 -11.76 -9.72 7.06
N GLY A 73 -10.75 -8.91 6.71
CA GLY A 73 -9.43 -8.89 7.34
C GLY A 73 -9.23 -7.82 8.43
N ASP A 74 -7.96 -7.58 8.78
CA ASP A 74 -7.56 -6.50 9.70
C ASP A 74 -7.05 -5.29 8.90
N PRO A 75 -7.85 -4.22 8.70
CA PRO A 75 -7.49 -3.08 7.86
C PRO A 75 -6.56 -2.08 8.57
N LYS A 76 -5.89 -2.49 9.67
CA LYS A 76 -4.95 -1.63 10.39
C LYS A 76 -3.70 -1.35 9.57
N TRP A 77 -3.50 -0.08 9.27
CA TRP A 77 -2.31 0.39 8.58
C TRP A 77 -1.03 0.11 9.36
N SER A 78 0.07 -0.03 8.62
CA SER A 78 1.39 -0.27 9.20
C SER A 78 2.49 0.09 8.21
N HIS A 79 3.73 0.11 8.68
CA HIS A 79 4.90 0.21 7.81
C HIS A 79 4.96 -0.88 6.73
N TYR A 80 4.37 -2.07 6.95
CA TYR A 80 4.33 -3.14 5.96
C TYR A 80 3.38 -2.81 4.81
N ALA A 81 2.24 -2.19 5.13
CA ALA A 81 1.30 -1.69 4.13
C ALA A 81 1.96 -0.58 3.30
N THR A 82 2.59 0.42 3.93
CA THR A 82 3.36 1.44 3.21
C THR A 82 4.46 0.81 2.34
N THR A 83 5.15 -0.21 2.85
CA THR A 83 6.21 -0.93 2.09
C THR A 83 5.66 -1.61 0.85
N PHE A 84 4.50 -2.27 0.96
CA PHE A 84 3.85 -2.91 -0.17
C PHE A 84 3.65 -1.90 -1.32
N TYR A 85 3.00 -0.77 -1.04
CA TYR A 85 2.69 0.24 -2.07
C TYR A 85 3.93 0.89 -2.67
N VAL A 86 4.99 1.06 -1.88
CA VAL A 86 6.29 1.58 -2.37
C VAL A 86 7.00 0.55 -3.24
N ALA A 87 7.06 -0.72 -2.81
CA ALA A 87 7.85 -1.75 -3.46
C ALA A 87 7.29 -2.20 -4.81
N ILE A 88 5.97 -2.12 -5.01
CA ILE A 88 5.35 -2.42 -6.32
C ILE A 88 5.57 -1.29 -7.34
N ALA A 89 5.96 -0.09 -6.91
CA ALA A 89 6.00 1.09 -7.80
C ALA A 89 6.79 0.87 -9.10
N PRO A 90 7.99 0.26 -9.10
CA PRO A 90 8.77 0.05 -10.33
C PRO A 90 8.09 -0.82 -11.39
N PHE A 91 7.09 -1.62 -10.99
CA PHE A 91 6.36 -2.55 -11.86
C PHE A 91 5.02 -1.97 -12.34
N VAL A 92 4.57 -0.86 -11.74
CA VAL A 92 3.31 -0.23 -12.09
C VAL A 92 3.55 0.80 -13.20
N ARG A 93 2.83 0.66 -14.31
CA ARG A 93 2.90 1.58 -15.45
C ARG A 93 2.14 2.86 -15.17
N SER A 94 0.94 2.72 -14.61
CA SER A 94 0.07 3.86 -14.26
C SER A 94 -1.02 3.43 -13.28
N GLY A 95 -1.62 4.41 -12.60
CA GLY A 95 -2.82 4.21 -11.80
C GLY A 95 -2.76 4.95 -10.48
N THR A 96 -3.84 4.84 -9.70
CA THR A 96 -3.93 5.50 -8.40
C THR A 96 -4.62 4.59 -7.40
N VAL A 97 -4.12 4.59 -6.17
CA VAL A 97 -4.82 4.05 -5.00
C VAL A 97 -5.14 5.21 -4.07
N GLN A 98 -6.40 5.38 -3.73
CA GLN A 98 -6.87 6.32 -2.72
C GLN A 98 -7.06 5.60 -1.38
N PHE A 99 -6.85 6.34 -0.30
CA PHE A 99 -6.98 5.84 1.07
C PHE A 99 -7.84 6.80 1.87
N GLU A 100 -8.78 6.24 2.63
CA GLU A 100 -9.53 6.94 3.67
C GLU A 100 -9.19 6.33 5.02
N GLY A 101 -8.73 7.14 5.95
CA GLY A 101 -8.46 6.72 7.33
C GLY A 101 -9.68 6.84 8.23
N GLU A 102 -9.65 6.17 9.37
CA GLU A 102 -10.75 6.16 10.35
C GLU A 102 -11.14 7.55 10.91
N ASP A 103 -10.24 8.53 10.83
CA ASP A 103 -10.46 9.90 11.23
C ASP A 103 -10.95 10.82 10.09
N GLY A 104 -11.20 10.26 8.90
CA GLY A 104 -11.60 10.99 7.70
C GLY A 104 -10.43 11.57 6.89
N SER A 105 -9.18 11.36 7.31
CA SER A 105 -8.00 11.73 6.54
C SER A 105 -7.97 11.01 5.20
N ARG A 106 -7.58 11.74 4.15
CA ARG A 106 -7.50 11.21 2.79
C ARG A 106 -6.14 11.49 2.17
N TRP A 107 -5.56 10.45 1.59
CA TRP A 107 -4.38 10.55 0.77
C TRP A 107 -4.47 9.57 -0.41
N SER A 108 -3.53 9.68 -1.34
CA SER A 108 -3.44 8.76 -2.46
C SER A 108 -2.00 8.51 -2.84
N TYR A 109 -1.76 7.36 -3.47
CA TYR A 109 -0.54 7.04 -4.17
C TYR A 109 -0.84 6.98 -5.66
N THR A 110 -0.22 7.89 -6.42
CA THR A 110 -0.32 7.92 -7.88
C THR A 110 0.96 7.38 -8.48
N TYR A 111 0.80 6.43 -9.39
CA TYR A 111 1.86 5.73 -10.08
C TYR A 111 1.94 6.20 -11.54
N SER A 112 3.15 6.46 -12.00
CA SER A 112 3.44 6.76 -13.41
C SER A 112 4.86 6.32 -13.71
N ASP A 113 5.03 5.52 -14.76
CA ASP A 113 6.34 5.13 -15.30
C ASP A 113 7.31 4.55 -14.25
N GLY A 114 6.81 3.66 -13.38
CA GLY A 114 7.62 3.02 -12.34
C GLY A 114 7.88 3.90 -11.10
N GLN A 115 7.36 5.12 -11.07
CA GLN A 115 7.47 6.04 -9.94
C GLN A 115 6.14 6.15 -9.20
N MET A 116 6.22 6.42 -7.90
CA MET A 116 5.06 6.67 -7.06
C MET A 116 5.20 8.00 -6.34
N THR A 117 4.09 8.74 -6.29
CA THR A 117 3.96 10.01 -5.58
C THR A 117 2.79 9.94 -4.62
N GLN A 118 3.00 10.45 -3.41
CA GLN A 118 1.91 10.64 -2.47
C GLN A 118 1.27 12.01 -2.66
N GLN A 119 -0.06 12.06 -2.61
CA GLN A 119 -0.82 13.30 -2.47
C GLN A 119 -1.69 13.23 -1.22
N GLY A 120 -1.70 14.31 -0.44
CA GLY A 120 -2.42 14.36 0.83
C GLY A 120 -1.60 13.84 2.01
N TRP A 121 -2.17 14.03 3.19
CA TRP A 121 -1.58 13.70 4.48
C TRP A 121 -1.94 12.26 4.84
N ASN A 122 -0.94 11.40 5.03
CA ASN A 122 -1.18 10.03 5.49
C ASN A 122 -1.68 10.09 6.92
N GLY A 123 -2.92 9.67 7.14
CA GLY A 123 -3.55 9.82 8.45
C GLY A 123 -2.94 8.99 9.58
N TRP A 124 -2.15 7.98 9.23
CA TRP A 124 -1.52 7.09 10.19
C TRP A 124 -0.22 7.66 10.81
N ASP A 125 0.68 8.19 9.98
CA ASP A 125 2.00 8.69 10.41
C ASP A 125 2.17 10.21 10.25
N GLY A 126 1.17 10.86 9.67
CA GLY A 126 1.15 12.28 9.39
C GLY A 126 2.18 12.78 8.38
N SER A 127 2.71 11.88 7.56
CA SER A 127 3.67 12.24 6.52
C SER A 127 2.98 12.64 5.21
N VAL A 128 3.68 13.41 4.38
CA VAL A 128 3.27 13.75 3.00
C VAL A 128 4.01 12.95 1.94
N GLN A 129 4.88 12.05 2.36
CA GLN A 129 5.59 11.09 1.52
C GLN A 129 5.78 9.77 2.29
N PRO A 130 5.85 8.62 1.61
CA PRO A 130 6.01 7.33 2.28
C PRO A 130 7.25 7.31 3.17
N PHE A 131 7.07 6.92 4.43
CA PHE A 131 8.14 6.92 5.45
C PHE A 131 8.77 8.29 5.71
N GLY A 132 8.06 9.36 5.37
CA GLY A 132 8.48 10.72 5.62
C GLY A 132 8.38 11.10 7.09
N GLU A 133 8.86 12.30 7.39
CA GLU A 133 8.67 12.92 8.69
C GLU A 133 7.20 13.34 8.87
N TYR A 134 6.76 13.34 10.12
CA TYR A 134 5.47 13.89 10.50
C TYR A 134 5.41 15.39 10.15
N VAL A 135 4.33 15.79 9.51
CA VAL A 135 4.01 17.18 9.19
C VAL A 135 2.75 17.57 9.93
N ASN A 136 2.76 18.74 10.59
CA ASN A 136 1.56 19.27 11.24
C ASN A 136 0.42 19.37 10.24
N SER A 137 -0.75 18.86 10.63
CA SER A 137 -1.92 18.89 9.77
C SER A 137 -2.39 20.33 9.56
N PRO A 138 -2.63 20.78 8.31
CA PRO A 138 -3.20 22.10 8.05
C PRO A 138 -4.65 22.22 8.57
N PHE A 139 -5.27 21.12 9.01
CA PHE A 139 -6.61 21.09 9.59
C PHE A 139 -6.62 21.29 11.11
N GLN A 140 -5.46 21.44 11.76
CA GLN A 140 -5.35 21.70 13.21
C GLN A 140 -5.49 23.19 13.60
N ASP A 141 -5.57 24.13 12.64
CA ASP A 141 -5.72 25.57 12.92
C ASP A 141 -7.16 26.03 13.23
N HIS A 142 -8.11 25.11 13.42
CA HIS A 142 -9.52 25.42 13.68
C HIS A 142 -10.12 24.69 14.89
N GLN A 143 -9.41 24.65 16.02
CA GLN A 143 -10.03 24.37 17.33
C GLN A 143 -9.69 25.42 18.37
#